data_AF-A0AAW9J7Y6-F1
#
_entry.id   AF-A0AAW9J7Y6-F1
#
_cell.length_a   1.000
_cell.length_b   1.000
_cell.length_c   1.000
_cell.angle_alpha   90.00
_cell.angle_beta   90.00
_cell.angle_gamma   90.00
#
_symmetry.space_group_name_H-M   'P 1'
#
loop_
_entity.id
_entity.type
_entity.pdbx_description
1 polymer ?
#
loop_
_entity_poly.entity_id
_entity_poly.type
_entity_poly.pdbx_seq_one_letter_code
_entity_poly.pdbx_strand_id
1 'polypeptide(L)'
;MGEKILWKENTMPKSKKDGDLDFFSMDEINKARNFHKSFPEYSVTPLVNLENLSEKLGLGGIYLKDESYRFGLNAFKVLGGSYSMGKY
;
A
#
# COMPACT_ATOMS: atom_id res chain seq x y z
N MET A 1 15.10 -19.95 -23.42
CA MET A 1 15.50 -18.55 -23.70
C MET A 1 14.51 -17.65 -22.99
N GLY A 2 14.89 -17.01 -21.88
CA GLY A 2 13.99 -16.13 -21.13
C GLY A 2 13.82 -14.81 -21.88
N GLU A 3 12.58 -14.36 -22.05
CA GLU A 3 12.29 -13.05 -22.63
C GLU A 3 13.02 -11.95 -21.84
N LYS A 4 13.73 -11.08 -22.57
CA LYS A 4 14.50 -9.97 -22.00
C LYS A 4 13.53 -8.84 -21.65
N ILE A 5 13.44 -8.47 -20.38
CA ILE A 5 12.62 -7.33 -19.94
C ILE A 5 13.16 -6.05 -20.61
N LEU A 6 12.28 -5.36 -21.34
CA LEU A 6 12.58 -4.06 -21.94
C LEU A 6 12.28 -2.96 -20.91
N TRP A 7 13.34 -2.39 -20.34
CA TRP A 7 13.23 -1.29 -19.39
C TRP A 7 13.18 0.06 -20.12
N LYS A 8 12.34 0.98 -19.64
CA LYS A 8 12.34 2.38 -20.05
C LYS A 8 12.42 3.25 -18.80
N GLU A 9 13.49 4.02 -18.68
CA GLU A 9 13.68 4.92 -17.55
C GLU A 9 12.70 6.10 -17.62
N ASN A 10 12.17 6.51 -16.47
CA ASN A 10 11.29 7.66 -16.36
C ASN A 10 12.13 8.95 -16.26
N THR A 11 11.88 9.91 -17.16
CA THR A 11 12.64 11.17 -17.25
C THR A 11 11.98 12.34 -16.54
N MET A 12 10.89 12.09 -15.79
CA MET A 12 10.22 13.17 -15.06
C MET A 12 11.15 13.80 -13.99
N PRO A 13 11.26 15.14 -13.96
CA PRO A 13 12.05 15.82 -12.94
C PRO A 13 11.43 15.60 -11.56
N LYS A 14 12.27 15.39 -10.55
CA LYS A 14 11.81 15.33 -9.15
C LYS A 14 11.13 16.66 -8.78
N SER A 15 9.95 16.59 -8.17
CA SER A 15 9.32 17.78 -7.58
C SER A 15 10.18 18.29 -6.42
N LYS A 16 10.49 19.60 -6.39
CA LYS A 16 11.34 20.23 -5.37
C LYS A 16 10.66 20.47 -4.02
N LYS A 17 9.36 20.19 -3.89
CA LYS A 17 8.64 20.30 -2.62
C LYS A 17 8.37 18.89 -2.11
N ASP A 18 9.09 18.50 -1.07
CA ASP A 18 8.49 17.63 -0.08
C ASP A 18 7.33 18.45 0.51
N GLY A 19 6.10 17.99 0.28
CA GLY A 19 4.92 18.64 0.86
C GLY A 19 5.00 18.60 2.39
N ASP A 20 4.20 19.42 3.05
CA ASP A 20 3.95 19.26 4.48
C ASP A 20 3.33 17.86 4.71
N LEU A 21 4.10 16.97 5.34
CA LEU A 21 3.71 15.59 5.64
C LEU A 21 3.25 15.44 7.10
N ASP A 22 3.06 16.53 7.84
CA ASP A 22 2.63 16.48 9.25
C ASP A 22 1.25 15.82 9.40
N PHE A 23 0.42 15.91 8.37
CA PHE A 23 -0.87 15.19 8.28
C PHE A 23 -0.70 13.66 8.21
N PHE A 24 0.46 13.15 7.83
CA PHE A 24 0.83 11.73 7.86
C PHE A 24 1.67 11.35 9.09
N SER A 25 1.58 12.15 10.17
CA SER A 25 2.23 11.81 11.44
C SER A 25 1.76 10.46 11.99
N MET A 26 2.60 9.86 12.82
CA MET A 26 2.28 8.60 13.48
C MET A 26 0.98 8.67 14.30
N ASP A 27 0.67 9.84 14.88
CA ASP A 27 -0.57 10.05 15.63
C ASP A 27 -1.80 9.98 14.72
N GLU A 28 -1.79 10.63 13.57
CA GLU A 28 -2.90 10.56 12.60
C GLU A 28 -3.05 9.14 12.02
N ILE A 29 -1.93 8.45 11.74
CA ILE A 29 -1.95 7.05 11.30
C ILE A 29 -2.58 6.14 12.37
N ASN A 30 -2.22 6.33 13.64
CA ASN A 30 -2.75 5.53 14.74
C ASN A 30 -4.25 5.76 14.95
N LYS A 31 -4.74 7.01 14.82
CA LYS A 31 -6.18 7.32 14.86
C LYS A 31 -6.93 6.58 13.77
N ALA A 32 -6.49 6.70 12.51
CA ALA A 32 -7.10 6.01 11.39
C ALA A 32 -7.06 4.48 11.57
N ARG A 33 -5.93 3.93 12.02
CA ARG A 33 -5.80 2.48 12.25
C ARG A 33 -6.74 1.98 13.33
N ASN A 34 -6.87 2.71 14.44
CA ASN A 34 -7.73 2.33 15.56
C ASN A 34 -9.22 2.42 15.18
N PHE A 35 -9.60 3.43 14.41
CA PHE A 35 -10.95 3.51 13.84
C PHE A 35 -11.30 2.25 13.03
N HIS A 36 -10.46 1.85 12.08
CA HIS A 36 -10.75 0.64 11.28
C HIS A 36 -10.72 -0.65 12.10
N LYS A 37 -9.84 -0.75 13.10
CA LYS A 37 -9.79 -1.90 14.02
C LYS A 37 -11.07 -2.07 14.85
N SER A 38 -11.89 -1.03 14.97
CA SER A 38 -13.17 -1.12 15.69
C SER A 38 -14.25 -1.88 14.91
N PHE A 39 -14.09 -2.06 13.60
CA PHE A 39 -15.05 -2.80 12.79
C PHE A 39 -14.84 -4.32 12.92
N PRO A 40 -15.92 -5.11 13.08
CA PRO A 40 -15.80 -6.56 13.25
C PRO A 40 -15.22 -7.26 12.01
N GLU A 41 -15.39 -6.70 10.82
CA GLU A 41 -14.87 -7.22 9.55
C GLU A 41 -13.39 -6.86 9.32
N TYR A 42 -12.78 -6.06 10.20
CA TYR A 42 -11.38 -5.68 10.05
C TYR A 42 -10.45 -6.87 10.26
N SER A 43 -9.59 -7.10 9.26
CA SER A 43 -8.49 -8.03 9.34
C SER A 43 -7.22 -7.43 8.73
N VAL A 44 -6.06 -7.94 9.16
CA VAL A 44 -4.78 -7.57 8.54
C VAL A 44 -4.69 -8.30 7.20
N THR A 45 -4.54 -7.53 6.12
CA THR A 45 -4.36 -8.06 4.77
C THR A 45 -2.98 -8.72 4.60
N PRO A 46 -2.86 -9.77 3.76
CA PRO A 46 -1.59 -10.46 3.55
C PRO A 46 -0.48 -9.54 3.05
N LEU A 47 0.76 -9.83 3.46
CA LEU A 47 1.97 -9.34 2.81
C LEU A 47 2.68 -10.56 2.21
N VAL A 48 2.46 -10.79 0.92
CA VAL A 48 2.93 -12.00 0.23
C VAL A 48 4.38 -11.81 -0.20
N ASN A 49 5.25 -12.76 0.15
CA ASN A 49 6.61 -12.81 -0.36
C ASN A 49 6.64 -13.52 -1.72
N LEU A 50 7.19 -12.89 -2.74
CA LEU A 50 7.29 -13.42 -4.11
C LEU A 50 8.73 -13.90 -4.41
N GLU A 51 9.22 -14.84 -3.62
CA GLU A 51 10.61 -15.32 -3.63
C GLU A 51 11.10 -15.73 -5.02
N ASN A 52 10.36 -16.62 -5.70
CA ASN A 52 10.68 -17.09 -7.05
C ASN A 52 10.80 -15.94 -8.06
N LEU A 53 10.00 -14.87 -7.91
CA LEU A 53 10.06 -13.71 -8.79
C LEU A 53 11.27 -12.84 -8.48
N SER A 54 11.56 -12.60 -7.19
CA SER A 54 12.77 -11.88 -6.80
C SER A 54 14.05 -12.57 -7.25
N GLU A 55 14.13 -13.90 -7.13
CA GLU A 55 15.28 -14.69 -7.60
C GLU A 55 15.45 -14.59 -9.11
N LYS A 56 14.36 -14.76 -9.87
CA LYS A 56 14.37 -14.65 -11.33
C LYS A 56 14.86 -13.27 -11.81
N LEU A 57 14.62 -12.22 -11.03
CA LEU A 57 15.01 -10.84 -11.35
C LEU A 57 16.32 -10.39 -10.69
N GLY A 58 16.93 -11.22 -9.83
CA GLY A 58 18.13 -10.86 -9.08
C GLY A 58 17.92 -9.73 -8.07
N LEU A 59 16.72 -9.59 -7.50
CA LEU A 59 16.37 -8.59 -6.50
C LEU A 59 16.45 -9.16 -5.09
N GLY A 60 16.69 -8.30 -4.08
CA GLY A 60 16.74 -8.72 -2.67
C GLY A 60 15.40 -9.16 -2.07
N GLY A 61 14.28 -8.86 -2.72
CA GLY A 61 12.95 -9.29 -2.32
C GLY A 61 11.85 -8.54 -3.05
N ILE A 62 10.70 -9.18 -3.25
CA ILE A 62 9.49 -8.57 -3.80
C ILE A 62 8.34 -8.95 -2.88
N TYR A 63 7.68 -7.93 -2.33
CA TYR A 63 6.57 -8.11 -1.41
C TYR A 63 5.31 -7.47 -1.97
N LEU A 64 4.21 -8.23 -1.98
CA LEU A 64 2.91 -7.76 -2.43
C LEU A 64 2.00 -7.55 -1.22
N LYS A 65 1.60 -6.30 -0.96
CA LYS A 65 0.56 -6.00 0.02
C LYS A 65 -0.81 -6.23 -0.61
N ASP A 66 -1.46 -7.33 -0.28
CA ASP A 66 -2.67 -7.78 -0.95
C ASP A 66 -3.95 -7.21 -0.32
N GLU A 67 -4.36 -6.04 -0.82
CA GLU A 67 -5.57 -5.35 -0.37
C GLU A 67 -6.87 -5.86 -1.05
N SER A 68 -6.82 -6.93 -1.85
CA SER A 68 -8.05 -7.54 -2.40
C SER A 68 -8.97 -8.08 -1.28
N TYR A 69 -8.39 -8.53 -0.17
CA TYR A 69 -9.12 -9.02 1.00
C TYR A 69 -9.69 -7.92 1.89
N ARG A 70 -9.39 -6.63 1.61
CA ARG A 70 -9.79 -5.51 2.46
C ARG A 70 -11.31 -5.37 2.47
N PHE A 71 -11.93 -5.71 3.62
CA PHE A 71 -13.39 -5.65 3.84
C PHE A 71 -14.24 -6.39 2.78
N GLY A 72 -13.65 -7.34 2.05
CA GLY A 72 -14.34 -8.06 0.96
C GLY A 72 -14.67 -7.20 -0.27
N LEU A 73 -14.11 -5.99 -0.38
CA LEU A 73 -14.43 -5.02 -1.45
C LEU A 73 -13.43 -5.04 -2.61
N ASN A 74 -12.48 -5.97 -2.61
CA ASN A 74 -11.44 -6.11 -3.64
C ASN A 74 -10.60 -4.83 -3.87
N ALA A 75 -10.53 -3.95 -2.87
CA ALA A 75 -9.84 -2.66 -2.98
C ALA A 75 -9.53 -2.04 -1.61
N PHE A 76 -8.45 -1.27 -1.55
CA PHE A 76 -8.04 -0.54 -0.33
C PHE A 76 -8.84 0.74 -0.06
N LYS A 77 -9.55 1.29 -1.06
CA LYS A 77 -10.12 2.64 -1.02
C LYS A 77 -11.15 2.86 0.09
N VAL A 78 -11.80 1.79 0.55
CA VAL A 78 -12.74 1.84 1.67
C VAL A 78 -12.13 2.43 2.94
N LEU A 79 -10.81 2.29 3.14
CA LEU A 79 -10.12 2.87 4.30
C LEU A 79 -10.22 4.40 4.31
N GLY A 80 -10.00 5.05 3.16
CA GLY A 80 -10.11 6.51 3.05
C GLY A 80 -11.56 6.97 3.12
N GLY A 81 -12.47 6.27 2.42
CA GLY A 81 -13.89 6.64 2.36
C GLY A 81 -14.58 6.53 3.73
N SER A 82 -14.42 5.40 4.41
CA SER A 82 -15.05 5.17 5.72
C SER A 82 -14.49 6.08 6.81
N TYR A 83 -13.17 6.30 6.85
CA TYR A 83 -12.56 7.22 7.83
C TYR A 83 -12.98 8.67 7.61
N SER A 84 -13.09 9.10 6.34
CA SER A 84 -13.59 10.44 6.02
C SER A 84 -15.04 10.62 6.45
N MET A 85 -15.90 9.63 6.21
CA MET A 85 -17.31 9.68 6.61
C MET A 85 -17.50 9.60 8.13
N GLY A 86 -16.71 8.79 8.85
CA GLY A 86 -16.84 8.65 10.30
C GLY A 86 -16.17 9.75 11.13
N LYS A 87 -15.39 10.64 10.49
CA LYS A 87 -14.74 11.80 11.14
C LYS A 87 -15.64 13.05 11.15
N TYR A 88 -16.78 13.02 10.45
CA TYR A 88 -17.83 14.05 10.45
C TYR A 88 -19.12 13.51 11.06
#